data_AF-A0A7X9Q2B4-F1
#
_entry.id   AF-A0A7X9Q2B4-F1
#
_cell.length_a   1.000
_cell.length_b   1.000
_cell.length_c   1.000
_cell.angle_alpha   90.00
_cell.angle_beta   90.00
_cell.angle_gamma   90.00
#
_symmetry.space_group_name_H-M   'P 1'
#
loop_
_entity.id
_entity.type
_entity.pdbx_description
1 polymer ?
#
loop_
_entity_poly.entity_id
_entity_poly.type
_entity_poly.pdbx_seq_one_letter_code
_entity_poly.pdbx_strand_id
1 'polypeptide(L)'
;MQLVTADLSFISITRVLPALIRACEQGGHLVLLVKPQFEAGKAEVSKGHGVITDPAIHDRVRQEVHSALIATGCDVLGWIDSPITGGDGNREFLVHATTDRPGFPA
;
A
#
# COMPACT_ATOMS: atom_id res chain seq x y z
N MET A 1 -6.81 -12.87 -11.63
CA MET A 1 -5.83 -12.17 -12.48
C MET A 1 -4.42 -12.51 -12.01
N GLN A 2 -3.45 -12.63 -12.92
CA GLN A 2 -2.04 -12.89 -12.57
C GLN A 2 -1.31 -11.67 -11.98
N LEU A 3 -1.73 -10.46 -12.34
CA LEU A 3 -1.19 -9.21 -11.80
C LEU A 3 -2.34 -8.25 -11.48
N VAL A 4 -2.35 -7.71 -10.27
CA VAL A 4 -3.21 -6.62 -9.83
C VAL A 4 -2.34 -5.40 -9.57
N THR A 5 -2.72 -4.26 -10.14
CA THR A 5 -2.10 -2.98 -9.81
C THR A 5 -3.15 -2.04 -9.24
N ALA A 6 -2.75 -1.17 -8.31
CA ALA A 6 -3.66 -0.20 -7.75
C ALA A 6 -2.95 1.13 -7.51
N ASP A 7 -3.53 2.19 -8.08
CA ASP A 7 -3.25 3.59 -7.77
C ASP A 7 -4.57 4.23 -7.35
N LEU A 8 -4.74 4.44 -6.05
CA LEU A 8 -5.99 4.90 -5.47
C LEU A 8 -5.75 6.18 -4.67
N SER A 9 -6.71 7.10 -4.77
CA SER A 9 -6.71 8.37 -4.05
C SER A 9 -7.91 8.46 -3.12
N PHE A 10 -7.75 9.19 -2.01
CA PHE A 10 -8.80 9.43 -1.00
C PHE A 10 -9.29 8.18 -0.24
N ILE A 11 -8.59 7.06 -0.37
CA ILE A 11 -8.86 5.82 0.35
C ILE A 11 -7.55 5.15 0.75
N SER A 12 -7.50 4.63 1.98
CA SER A 12 -6.39 3.78 2.43
C SER A 12 -6.40 2.47 1.65
N ILE A 13 -5.22 2.05 1.17
CA ILE A 13 -5.02 0.79 0.46
C ILE A 13 -5.47 -0.39 1.33
N THR A 14 -5.26 -0.31 2.66
CA THR A 14 -5.63 -1.37 3.61
C THR A 14 -7.12 -1.69 3.61
N ARG A 15 -7.97 -0.69 3.32
CA ARG A 15 -9.43 -0.85 3.27
C ARG A 15 -9.89 -1.60 2.02
N VAL A 16 -9.11 -1.55 0.94
CA VAL A 16 -9.45 -2.20 -0.33
C VAL A 16 -8.69 -3.50 -0.56
N LEU A 17 -7.63 -3.78 0.22
CA LEU A 17 -6.83 -5.00 0.11
C LEU A 17 -7.68 -6.28 -0.02
N PRO A 18 -8.73 -6.52 0.80
CA PRO A 18 -9.54 -7.74 0.65
C PRO A 18 -10.19 -7.88 -0.73
N ALA A 19 -10.57 -6.77 -1.36
CA ALA A 19 -11.16 -6.80 -2.70
C ALA A 19 -10.09 -7.03 -3.78
N LEU A 20 -8.93 -6.36 -3.67
CA LEU A 20 -7.80 -6.54 -4.59
C LEU A 20 -7.28 -7.98 -4.58
N ILE A 21 -7.21 -8.57 -3.38
CA ILE A 21 -6.73 -9.94 -3.17
C ILE A 21 -7.70 -10.96 -3.77
N ARG A 22 -9.02 -10.80 -3.59
CA ARG A 22 -10.01 -11.66 -4.26
C ARG A 22 -9.98 -11.58 -5.79
N ALA A 23 -9.47 -10.47 -6.35
CA ALA A 23 -9.30 -10.33 -7.79
C ALA A 23 -7.99 -10.97 -8.29
N CYS A 24 -7.05 -11.25 -7.39
CA CYS A 24 -5.77 -11.88 -7.69
C CYS A 24 -5.90 -13.40 -7.60
N GLU A 25 -5.38 -14.12 -8.59
CA GLU A 25 -5.29 -15.59 -8.53
C GLU A 25 -4.22 -16.00 -7.50
N GLN A 26 -4.30 -17.24 -7.01
CA GLN A 26 -3.23 -17.82 -6.21
C GLN A 26 -1.92 -17.85 -7.00
N GLY A 27 -0.80 -17.47 -6.35
CA GLY A 27 0.50 -17.31 -7.00
C GLY A 27 0.62 -16.04 -7.86
N GLY A 28 -0.41 -15.20 -7.90
CA GLY A 28 -0.40 -13.91 -8.58
C GLY A 28 0.40 -12.84 -7.82
N HIS A 29 0.51 -11.67 -8.46
CA HIS A 29 1.25 -10.53 -7.93
C HIS A 29 0.36 -9.31 -7.72
N LEU A 30 0.71 -8.52 -6.70
CA LEU A 30 0.16 -7.20 -6.45
C LEU A 30 1.28 -6.17 -6.50
N VAL A 31 1.08 -5.09 -7.26
CA VAL A 31 1.96 -3.90 -7.24
C VAL A 31 1.10 -2.70 -6.89
N LEU A 32 1.25 -2.20 -5.67
CA LEU A 32 0.34 -1.20 -5.09
C LEU A 32 1.09 0.10 -4.83
N LEU A 33 0.53 1.22 -5.27
CA LEU A 33 1.03 2.55 -4.94
C LEU A 33 0.42 3.01 -3.61
N VAL A 34 1.28 3.16 -2.61
CA VAL A 34 0.94 3.61 -1.25
C VAL A 34 1.22 5.10 -1.15
N LYS A 35 0.19 5.84 -0.78
CA LYS A 35 0.19 7.31 -0.70
C LYS A 35 0.03 7.75 0.75
N PRO A 36 1.11 8.15 1.45
CA PRO A 36 1.06 8.44 2.89
C PRO A 36 -0.03 9.43 3.30
N GLN A 37 -0.36 10.41 2.46
CA GLN A 37 -1.43 11.39 2.70
C GLN A 37 -2.85 10.79 2.78
N PHE A 38 -3.06 9.57 2.28
CA PHE A 38 -4.33 8.83 2.39
C PHE A 38 -4.30 7.71 3.44
N GLU A 39 -3.12 7.41 3.98
CA GLU A 39 -2.90 6.39 5.03
C GLU A 39 -2.75 7.03 6.42
N ALA A 40 -2.14 8.22 6.48
CA ALA A 40 -1.92 8.96 7.72
C ALA A 40 -3.24 9.43 8.36
N GLY A 41 -3.20 9.64 9.67
CA GLY A 41 -4.34 10.18 10.41
C GLY A 41 -4.63 11.64 10.04
N LYS A 42 -5.89 12.06 10.18
CA LYS A 42 -6.35 13.41 9.80
C LYS A 42 -5.50 14.53 10.42
N ALA A 43 -5.08 14.39 11.67
CA ALA A 43 -4.27 15.40 12.36
C ALA A 43 -2.87 15.57 11.74
N GLU A 44 -2.26 14.47 11.29
CA GLU A 44 -0.94 14.46 10.65
C GLU A 44 -1.01 15.13 9.27
N VAL A 45 -2.03 14.79 8.49
CA VAL A 45 -2.29 15.40 7.17
C VAL A 45 -2.54 16.91 7.32
N SER A 46 -3.36 17.32 8.29
CA SER A 46 -3.62 18.74 8.55
C SER A 46 -2.36 19.51 8.96
N LYS A 47 -1.50 18.92 9.80
CA LYS A 47 -0.23 19.53 10.22
C LYS A 47 0.72 19.76 9.04
N GLY A 48 0.73 18.86 8.07
CA GLY A 48 1.53 18.94 6.86
C GLY A 48 0.86 19.69 5.70
N HIS A 49 -0.30 20.31 5.91
CA HIS A 49 -1.11 20.94 4.84
C HIS A 49 -1.37 20.00 3.64
N GLY A 50 -1.55 18.70 3.90
CA GLY A 50 -1.75 17.69 2.85
C GLY A 50 -0.48 16.98 2.37
N VAL A 51 0.71 17.45 2.77
CA VAL A 51 1.99 16.82 2.40
C VAL A 51 2.62 16.15 3.60
N ILE A 52 2.88 14.85 3.50
CA ILE A 52 3.56 14.09 4.54
C ILE A 52 5.06 14.11 4.29
N THR A 53 5.79 14.86 5.10
CA THR A 53 7.26 14.97 5.02
C THR A 53 7.98 14.27 6.17
N ASP A 54 7.27 13.93 7.25
CA ASP A 54 7.84 13.28 8.43
C ASP A 54 8.20 11.82 8.12
N PRO A 55 9.50 11.43 8.17
CA PRO A 55 9.92 10.07 7.89
C PRO A 55 9.30 9.04 8.85
N ALA A 56 9.02 9.41 10.10
CA ALA A 56 8.40 8.49 11.06
C ALA A 56 6.98 8.11 10.63
N ILE A 57 6.27 9.02 9.97
CA ILE A 57 4.94 8.74 9.41
C ILE A 57 5.08 7.83 8.19
N HIS A 58 6.07 8.06 7.32
CA HIS A 58 6.34 7.19 6.18
C HIS A 58 6.63 5.75 6.62
N ASP A 59 7.49 5.57 7.61
CA ASP A 59 7.85 4.25 8.13
C ASP A 59 6.65 3.55 8.77
N ARG A 60 5.84 4.29 9.55
CA ARG A 60 4.61 3.76 10.13
C ARG A 60 3.63 3.31 9.05
N VAL A 61 3.40 4.13 8.02
CA VAL A 61 2.50 3.78 6.90
C VAL A 61 2.98 2.51 6.19
N ARG A 62 4.29 2.38 5.90
CA ARG A 62 4.86 1.17 5.30
C ARG A 62 4.61 -0.06 6.18
N GLN A 63 4.84 0.08 7.49
CA GLN A 63 4.65 -1.02 8.43
C GLN A 63 3.18 -1.45 8.54
N GLU A 64 2.25 -0.49 8.57
CA GLU A 64 0.81 -0.75 8.62
C GLU A 64 0.33 -1.50 7.37
N VAL A 65 0.73 -1.03 6.18
CA VAL A 65 0.38 -1.68 4.91
C VAL A 65 1.05 -3.06 4.78
N HIS A 66 2.33 -3.17 5.17
CA HIS A 66 3.05 -4.46 5.21
C HIS A 66 2.31 -5.46 6.10
N SER A 67 1.97 -5.06 7.32
CA SER A 67 1.24 -5.91 8.27
C SER A 67 -0.13 -6.32 7.74
N ALA A 68 -0.83 -5.40 7.07
CA ALA A 68 -2.13 -5.67 6.46
C ALA A 68 -2.03 -6.72 5.32
N LEU A 69 -1.01 -6.61 4.45
CA LEU A 69 -0.75 -7.59 3.39
C LEU A 69 -0.49 -9.00 3.97
N ILE A 70 0.36 -9.09 4.99
CA ILE A 70 0.64 -10.36 5.68
C ILE A 70 -0.63 -10.93 6.33
N ALA A 71 -1.42 -10.09 7.00
CA ALA A 71 -2.67 -10.51 7.65
C ALA A 71 -3.71 -11.03 6.66
N THR A 72 -3.66 -10.58 5.40
CA THR A 72 -4.52 -11.06 4.32
C THR A 72 -3.99 -12.31 3.59
N GLY A 73 -2.89 -12.89 4.07
CA GLY A 73 -2.31 -14.11 3.50
C GLY A 73 -1.36 -13.86 2.33
N CYS A 74 -0.96 -12.62 2.06
CA CYS A 74 0.10 -12.35 1.10
C CYS A 74 1.49 -12.52 1.73
N ASP A 75 2.50 -12.64 0.88
CA ASP A 75 3.90 -12.36 1.22
C ASP A 75 4.34 -11.08 0.53
N VAL A 76 5.16 -10.27 1.21
CA VAL A 76 5.69 -9.03 0.67
C VAL A 76 7.10 -9.26 0.16
N LEU A 77 7.30 -9.01 -1.14
CA LEU A 77 8.54 -9.27 -1.87
C LEU A 77 9.48 -8.08 -1.85
N GLY A 78 8.95 -6.86 -1.76
CA GLY A 78 9.80 -5.68 -1.66
C GLY A 78 9.04 -4.36 -1.67
N TRP A 79 9.78 -3.31 -1.31
CA TRP A 79 9.35 -1.92 -1.33
C TRP A 79 10.35 -1.09 -2.11
N ILE A 80 9.85 -0.14 -2.88
CA ILE A 80 10.66 0.92 -3.47
C ILE A 80 9.97 2.27 -3.28
N ASP A 81 10.74 3.35 -3.38
CA ASP A 81 10.15 4.67 -3.58
C ASP A 81 9.56 4.77 -4.99
N SER A 82 8.44 5.47 -5.12
CA SER A 82 7.96 5.89 -6.43
C SER A 82 9.01 6.79 -7.09
N PRO A 83 9.33 6.59 -8.39
CA PRO A 83 10.27 7.46 -9.11
C PRO A 83 9.72 8.86 -9.35
N ILE A 84 8.41 9.06 -9.13
CA ILE A 84 7.72 10.35 -9.23
C ILE A 84 7.02 10.67 -7.92
N THR A 85 6.95 11.95 -7.58
CA THR A 85 6.15 12.44 -6.46
C THR A 85 4.69 12.60 -6.88
N GLY A 86 3.76 12.46 -5.92
CA GLY A 86 2.36 12.81 -6.12
C GLY A 86 2.16 14.28 -6.47
N GLY A 87 0.96 14.65 -6.92
CA GLY A 87 0.66 15.99 -7.47
C GLY A 87 1.04 17.16 -6.55
N ASP A 88 0.86 17.00 -5.24
CA ASP A 88 1.20 18.02 -4.23
C ASP A 88 2.62 17.86 -3.65
N GLY A 89 3.47 17.03 -4.26
CA GLY A 89 4.84 16.77 -3.81
C GLY A 89 4.99 15.67 -2.75
N ASN A 90 3.92 14.91 -2.47
CA ASN A 90 4.00 13.77 -1.57
C ASN A 90 4.96 12.70 -2.11
N ARG A 91 5.83 12.19 -1.25
CA ARG A 91 6.62 10.99 -1.54
C ARG A 91 5.72 9.77 -1.41
N GLU A 92 5.67 8.97 -2.46
CA GLU A 92 4.82 7.78 -2.56
C GLU A 92 5.69 6.52 -2.68
N PHE A 93 5.12 5.36 -2.39
CA PHE A 93 5.85 4.10 -2.32
C PHE A 93 5.18 3.02 -3.14
N LEU A 94 5.95 2.15 -3.76
CA LEU A 94 5.44 0.94 -4.38
C LEU A 94 5.75 -0.26 -3.48
N VAL A 95 4.76 -1.10 -3.27
CA VAL A 95 4.93 -2.41 -2.63
C VAL A 95 4.62 -3.52 -3.63
N HIS A 96 5.50 -4.50 -3.70
CA HIS A 96 5.30 -5.75 -4.44
C HIS A 96 4.96 -6.86 -3.44
N ALA A 97 3.82 -7.51 -3.66
CA ALA A 97 3.38 -8.66 -2.88
C ALA A 97 2.93 -9.81 -3.78
N THR A 98 2.83 -11.00 -3.22
CA THR A 98 2.35 -12.20 -3.90
C THR A 98 1.35 -12.97 -3.02
N THR A 99 0.47 -13.70 -3.69
CA THR A 99 -0.54 -14.59 -3.09
C THR A 99 -0.06 -16.05 -3.02
N ASP A 100 1.23 -16.31 -3.17
CA ASP A 100 1.83 -17.67 -3.17
C ASP A 100 2.02 -18.27 -1.76
N ARG A 101 1.54 -17.59 -0.72
CA ARG A 101 1.72 -18.07 0.66
C ARG A 101 0.86 -19.32 0.92
N PRO A 102 1.41 -20.36 1.57
CA PRO A 102 0.62 -21.50 2.02
C PRO A 102 -0.57 -21.05 2.89
N GLY A 103 -1.79 -21.47 2.52
CA GLY A 103 -3.02 -21.07 3.20
C GLY A 103 -3.73 -19.84 2.64
N PHE A 104 -3.30 -19.35 1.47
CA PHE A 104 -4.05 -18.34 0.72
C PHE A 104 -5.47 -18.86 0.40
N PRO A 105 -6.54 -18.09 0.70
CA PRO A 105 -7.91 -18.51 0.42
C PRO A 105 -8.13 -18.58 -1.10
N ALA A 106 -8.62 -19.74 -1.56
CA ALA A 106 -9.03 -19.97 -2.96
C ALA A 106 -10.21 -19.07 -3.39
#